data_AF-A0A7Y0WK56-F1
#
_entry.id   AF-A0A7Y0WK56-F1
#
_cell.length_a   1.000
_cell.length_b   1.000
_cell.length_c   1.000
_cell.angle_alpha   90.00
_cell.angle_beta   90.00
_cell.angle_gamma   90.00
#
_symmetry.space_group_name_H-M   'P 1'
#
loop_
_entity.id
_entity.type
_entity.pdbx_description
1 polymer ?
#
loop_
_entity_poly.entity_id
_entity_poly.type
_entity_poly.pdbx_seq_one_letter_code
_entity_poly.pdbx_strand_id
1 'polypeptide(L)'
;MMQQVLAKGWAPDENLPAENLEFVPVWIYSYGYEAGCRLHGQMLKAIYENGLPQDFLSSLTLNAGDEYANKLAIFDTRSSGATEEDKQNLLAHMFNFTRGTRLWGTLPSYTMVPGVHVVVVDWNTRSNGHVLVQAGAIQAELMTPHQVTNAAQLAMEAHLARHPSDRPRSRAHAH
;
A
#
# COMPACT_ATOMS: atom_id res chain seq x y z
N MET A 1 -1.99 22.87 13.87
CA MET A 1 -2.97 22.17 13.00
C MET A 1 -2.29 21.31 11.93
N MET A 2 -1.22 21.78 11.26
CA MET A 2 -0.43 20.98 10.29
C MET A 2 0.12 19.66 10.85
N GLN A 3 0.50 19.60 12.14
CA GLN A 3 1.03 18.38 12.78
C GLN A 3 0.02 17.25 13.00
N GLN A 4 -1.29 17.53 13.05
CA GLN A 4 -2.31 16.48 13.21
C GLN A 4 -2.71 15.83 11.87
N VAL A 5 -2.51 16.56 10.76
CA VAL A 5 -2.70 16.03 9.40
C VAL A 5 -1.59 15.02 9.06
N LEU A 6 -0.39 15.23 9.58
CA LEU A 6 0.80 14.41 9.32
C LEU A 6 0.79 13.03 9.99
N ALA A 7 -0.13 12.76 10.92
CA ALA A 7 -0.30 11.44 11.55
C ALA A 7 -1.27 10.51 10.78
N LYS A 8 -1.90 10.96 9.67
CA LYS A 8 -3.00 10.23 9.01
C LYS A 8 -2.75 9.67 7.59
N GLY A 9 -1.63 9.92 6.91
CA GLY A 9 -1.46 9.54 5.49
C GLY A 9 -1.92 10.64 4.50
N TRP A 10 -1.73 10.43 3.19
CA TRP A 10 -1.07 11.40 2.27
C TRP A 10 -1.79 12.67 1.80
N ALA A 11 -1.05 13.80 1.66
CA ALA A 11 -1.31 14.92 0.73
C ALA A 11 -0.03 15.39 -0.04
N PRO A 12 -0.01 15.34 -1.40
CA PRO A 12 1.03 15.95 -2.25
C PRO A 12 0.51 17.00 -3.24
N ASP A 13 -0.34 17.93 -2.80
CA ASP A 13 -0.69 19.09 -3.61
C ASP A 13 -0.37 20.35 -2.80
N GLU A 14 0.64 21.09 -3.23
CA GLU A 14 1.01 22.39 -2.64
C GLU A 14 -0.05 23.47 -2.93
N ASN A 15 -0.95 23.21 -3.89
CA ASN A 15 -2.03 24.10 -4.29
C ASN A 15 -3.40 23.69 -3.72
N LEU A 16 -3.51 22.55 -3.01
CA LEU A 16 -4.72 22.25 -2.26
C LEU A 16 -4.81 23.28 -1.12
N PRO A 17 -5.89 24.08 -1.05
CA PRO A 17 -6.10 24.95 0.09
C PRO A 17 -6.05 24.09 1.35
N ALA A 18 -5.16 24.44 2.28
CA ALA A 18 -4.99 23.73 3.56
C ALA A 18 -6.29 23.61 4.38
N GLU A 19 -7.35 24.28 3.94
CA GLU A 19 -8.60 24.48 4.66
C GLU A 19 -9.63 23.35 4.48
N ASN A 20 -9.48 22.37 3.58
CA ASN A 20 -10.45 21.25 3.49
C ASN A 20 -9.85 19.91 3.02
N LEU A 21 -8.87 19.36 3.76
CA LEU A 21 -8.42 17.98 3.55
C LEU A 21 -9.44 16.99 4.15
N GLU A 22 -10.32 16.44 3.31
CA GLU A 22 -11.30 15.42 3.69
C GLU A 22 -10.71 14.02 3.51
N PHE A 23 -10.67 13.23 4.59
CA PHE A 23 -10.24 11.83 4.56
C PHE A 23 -11.44 10.90 4.47
N VAL A 24 -11.30 9.81 3.71
CA VAL A 24 -12.29 8.72 3.67
C VAL A 24 -11.80 7.55 4.54
N PRO A 25 -12.69 6.71 5.09
CA PRO A 25 -12.29 5.54 5.87
C PRO A 25 -11.76 4.42 4.97
N VAL A 26 -10.71 4.72 4.21
CA VAL A 26 -10.00 3.81 3.31
C VAL A 26 -8.53 3.87 3.68
N TRP A 27 -7.94 2.74 4.06
CA TRP A 27 -6.55 2.63 4.44
C TRP A 27 -5.80 1.65 3.55
N ILE A 28 -4.54 1.95 3.27
CA ILE A 28 -3.63 1.07 2.53
C ILE A 28 -2.42 0.76 3.41
N TYR A 29 -2.00 -0.50 3.44
CA TYR A 29 -0.90 -1.02 4.25
C TYR A 29 0.15 -1.68 3.35
N SER A 30 1.43 -1.40 3.58
CA SER A 30 2.56 -2.11 2.96
C SER A 30 3.07 -3.17 3.93
N TYR A 31 3.11 -4.41 3.48
CA TYR A 31 3.58 -5.54 4.27
C TYR A 31 4.58 -6.38 3.47
N GLY A 32 5.79 -6.54 3.97
CA GLY A 32 6.80 -7.41 3.39
C GLY A 32 6.88 -8.72 4.16
N TYR A 33 7.04 -9.85 3.47
CA TYR A 33 7.21 -11.14 4.15
C TYR A 33 8.34 -11.12 5.19
N GLU A 34 9.49 -10.49 4.86
CA GLU A 34 10.62 -10.37 5.79
C GLU A 34 10.59 -9.09 6.64
N ALA A 35 10.05 -8.00 6.11
CA ALA A 35 10.06 -6.69 6.74
C ALA A 35 8.91 -6.50 7.74
N GLY A 36 7.83 -7.28 7.62
CA GLY A 36 6.58 -7.03 8.31
C GLY A 36 5.86 -5.79 7.79
N CYS A 37 5.03 -5.17 8.63
CA CYS A 37 4.31 -3.94 8.30
C CYS A 37 5.30 -2.76 8.22
N ARG A 38 5.41 -2.13 7.05
CA ARG A 38 6.35 -1.01 6.82
C ARG A 38 5.70 0.36 6.98
N LEU A 39 4.54 0.52 6.36
CA LEU A 39 3.86 1.80 6.25
C LEU A 39 2.36 1.57 6.10
N HIS A 40 1.56 2.51 6.61
CA HIS A 40 0.15 2.62 6.26
C HIS A 40 -0.24 4.08 6.04
N GLY A 41 -1.33 4.29 5.32
CA GLY A 41 -1.88 5.63 5.09
C GLY A 41 -3.39 5.58 4.88
N GLN A 42 -4.09 6.62 5.37
CA GLN A 42 -5.48 6.86 5.04
C GLN A 42 -5.58 7.68 3.75
N MET A 43 -6.60 7.39 2.94
CA MET A 43 -6.82 8.07 1.67
C MET A 43 -7.53 9.41 1.88
N LEU A 44 -7.08 10.43 1.15
CA LEU A 44 -7.87 11.63 0.90
C LEU A 44 -9.01 11.31 -0.06
N LYS A 45 -10.17 11.91 0.19
CA LYS A 45 -11.36 11.79 -0.66
C LYS A 45 -11.07 12.18 -2.11
N ALA A 46 -10.42 13.32 -2.33
CA ALA A 46 -10.08 13.80 -3.66
C ALA A 46 -9.25 12.78 -4.46
N ILE A 47 -8.28 12.12 -3.82
CA ILE A 47 -7.44 11.10 -4.45
C ILE A 47 -8.22 9.79 -4.67
N TYR A 48 -9.06 9.41 -3.70
CA TYR A 48 -9.90 8.22 -3.83
C TYR A 48 -10.90 8.34 -4.99
N GLU A 49 -11.56 9.49 -5.12
CA GLU A 49 -12.58 9.75 -6.13
C GLU A 49 -11.98 10.02 -7.51
N ASN A 50 -10.92 10.82 -7.59
CA ASN A 50 -10.38 11.31 -8.86
C ASN A 50 -9.09 10.58 -9.32
N GLY A 51 -8.49 9.75 -8.46
CA GLY A 51 -7.20 9.14 -8.73
C GLY A 51 -6.02 10.03 -8.34
N LEU A 52 -4.82 9.63 -8.76
CA LEU A 52 -3.59 10.40 -8.53
C LEU A 52 -3.50 11.58 -9.50
N PRO A 53 -2.79 12.67 -9.12
CA PRO A 53 -2.58 13.82 -10.00
C PRO A 53 -1.98 13.40 -11.35
N GLN A 54 -2.42 14.06 -12.42
CA GLN A 54 -1.97 13.73 -13.79
C GLN A 54 -0.45 13.87 -13.95
N ASP A 55 0.16 14.85 -13.29
CA ASP A 55 1.62 15.07 -13.31
C ASP A 55 2.38 13.91 -12.64
N PHE A 56 1.81 13.32 -11.59
CA PHE A 56 2.37 12.12 -10.99
C PHE A 56 2.27 10.95 -11.98
N LEU A 57 1.10 10.74 -12.59
CA LEU A 57 0.87 9.64 -13.52
C LEU A 57 1.75 9.74 -14.78
N SER A 58 1.97 10.94 -15.30
CA SER A 58 2.82 11.17 -16.48
C SER A 58 4.31 10.93 -16.21
N SER A 59 4.73 10.97 -14.93
CA SER A 59 6.10 10.64 -14.51
C SER A 59 6.38 9.14 -14.41
N LEU A 60 5.34 8.29 -14.48
CA LEU A 60 5.47 6.84 -14.35
C LEU A 60 5.94 6.24 -15.68
N THR A 61 7.04 5.49 -15.65
CA THR A 61 7.71 4.97 -16.86
C THR A 61 7.44 3.49 -17.12
N LEU A 62 6.95 2.76 -16.12
CA LEU A 62 6.76 1.31 -16.12
C LEU A 62 5.33 0.89 -15.73
N ASN A 63 5.09 -0.43 -15.78
CA ASN A 63 3.94 -1.08 -15.14
C ASN A 63 3.85 -0.64 -13.66
N ALA A 64 2.64 -0.32 -13.19
CA ALA A 64 2.39 0.17 -11.82
C ALA A 64 2.95 -0.76 -10.72
N GLY A 65 2.95 -2.09 -10.94
CA GLY A 65 3.57 -3.04 -10.01
C GLY A 65 5.08 -2.88 -9.92
N ASP A 66 5.76 -2.73 -11.06
CA ASP A 66 7.21 -2.55 -11.13
C ASP A 66 7.64 -1.20 -10.53
N GLU A 67 6.87 -0.12 -10.79
CA GLU A 67 7.10 1.19 -10.16
C GLU A 67 6.97 1.10 -8.63
N TYR A 68 5.93 0.43 -8.12
CA TYR A 68 5.78 0.21 -6.68
C TYR A 68 6.94 -0.60 -6.11
N ALA A 69 7.33 -1.70 -6.74
CA ALA A 69 8.46 -2.52 -6.30
C ALA A 69 9.78 -1.71 -6.24
N ASN A 70 10.05 -0.89 -7.25
CA ASN A 70 11.22 -0.03 -7.31
C ASN A 70 11.24 1.00 -6.18
N LYS A 71 10.11 1.69 -5.94
CA LYS A 71 10.02 2.65 -4.83
C LYS A 71 10.09 1.98 -3.47
N LEU A 72 9.53 0.78 -3.33
CA LEU A 72 9.61 -0.01 -2.12
C LEU A 72 11.07 -0.36 -1.79
N ALA A 73 11.86 -0.78 -2.79
CA ALA A 73 13.28 -1.05 -2.61
C ALA A 73 14.04 0.19 -2.14
N ILE A 74 13.75 1.37 -2.73
CA ILE A 74 14.33 2.65 -2.28
C ILE A 74 13.90 2.97 -0.84
N PHE A 75 12.62 2.81 -0.52
CA PHE A 75 12.09 3.06 0.81
C PHE A 75 12.74 2.17 1.87
N ASP A 76 12.89 0.87 1.60
CA ASP A 76 13.50 -0.10 2.52
C ASP A 76 14.95 0.29 2.85
N THR A 77 15.72 0.82 1.89
CA THR A 77 17.09 1.34 2.14
C THR A 77 17.13 2.60 3.00
N ARG A 78 16.01 3.32 3.11
CA ARG A 78 15.88 4.57 3.87
C ARG A 78 15.10 4.41 5.17
N SER A 79 14.57 3.23 5.47
CA SER A 79 13.52 3.01 6.48
C SER A 79 13.75 3.67 7.85
N SER A 80 14.98 3.77 8.36
CA SER A 80 15.30 4.46 9.63
C SER A 80 15.38 5.99 9.54
N GLY A 81 15.38 6.55 8.34
CA GLY A 81 15.48 8.00 8.04
C GLY A 81 14.55 8.45 6.91
N ALA A 82 13.53 7.66 6.59
CA ALA A 82 12.59 7.98 5.52
C ALA A 82 11.82 9.25 5.89
N THR A 83 11.87 10.23 4.99
CA THR A 83 11.14 11.48 5.14
C THR A 83 9.65 11.24 5.00
N GLU A 84 8.84 12.22 5.38
CA GLU A 84 7.41 12.15 5.08
C GLU A 84 7.19 12.04 3.58
N GLU A 85 7.87 12.83 2.76
CA GLU A 85 7.82 12.77 1.29
C GLU A 85 8.10 11.35 0.75
N ASP A 86 9.05 10.60 1.33
CA ASP A 86 9.31 9.21 0.93
C ASP A 86 8.10 8.29 1.20
N LYS A 87 7.49 8.40 2.39
CA LYS A 87 6.31 7.59 2.78
C LYS A 87 5.13 7.87 1.87
N GLN A 88 4.93 9.15 1.65
CA GLN A 88 3.93 9.76 0.80
C GLN A 88 4.05 9.30 -0.65
N ASN A 89 5.25 9.37 -1.22
CA ASN A 89 5.54 8.84 -2.55
C ASN A 89 5.29 7.33 -2.63
N LEU A 90 5.69 6.56 -1.61
CA LEU A 90 5.40 5.13 -1.56
C LEU A 90 3.89 4.84 -1.57
N LEU A 91 3.10 5.55 -0.75
CA LEU A 91 1.64 5.43 -0.72
C LEU A 91 1.00 5.75 -2.09
N ALA A 92 1.55 6.72 -2.82
CA ALA A 92 1.15 7.02 -4.20
C ALA A 92 1.23 5.79 -5.10
N HIS A 93 2.40 5.17 -5.14
CA HIS A 93 2.66 4.03 -6.01
C HIS A 93 1.87 2.80 -5.56
N MET A 94 1.69 2.62 -4.25
CA MET A 94 0.80 1.60 -3.70
C MET A 94 -0.65 1.80 -4.17
N PHE A 95 -1.16 3.02 -4.09
CA PHE A 95 -2.51 3.31 -4.54
C PHE A 95 -2.64 3.11 -6.06
N ASN A 96 -1.68 3.59 -6.84
CA ASN A 96 -1.67 3.38 -8.30
C ASN A 96 -1.71 1.89 -8.66
N PHE A 97 -0.83 1.10 -8.04
CA PHE A 97 -0.78 -0.34 -8.21
C PHE A 97 -2.12 -0.99 -7.84
N THR A 98 -2.59 -0.79 -6.61
CA THR A 98 -3.81 -1.44 -6.14
C THR A 98 -5.02 -1.03 -6.95
N ARG A 99 -5.14 0.25 -7.35
CA ARG A 99 -6.26 0.79 -8.14
C ARG A 99 -6.40 0.13 -9.50
N GLY A 100 -5.29 -0.29 -10.10
CA GLY A 100 -5.28 -1.05 -11.36
C GLY A 100 -5.73 -2.51 -11.24
N THR A 101 -6.00 -3.00 -10.03
CA THR A 101 -6.37 -4.40 -9.81
C THR A 101 -7.88 -4.62 -9.71
N ARG A 102 -8.31 -5.89 -9.82
CA ARG A 102 -9.73 -6.28 -9.65
C ARG A 102 -10.25 -6.14 -8.22
N LEU A 103 -9.40 -5.90 -7.22
CA LEU A 103 -9.80 -5.83 -5.80
C LEU A 103 -10.87 -4.77 -5.56
N TRP A 104 -10.72 -3.59 -6.15
CA TRP A 104 -11.67 -2.48 -5.95
C TRP A 104 -13.06 -2.78 -6.50
N GLY A 105 -13.19 -3.66 -7.50
CA GLY A 105 -14.49 -4.13 -7.99
C GLY A 105 -15.19 -5.11 -7.04
N THR A 106 -14.47 -5.67 -6.08
CA THR A 106 -15.00 -6.59 -5.06
C THR A 106 -15.25 -5.93 -3.71
N LEU A 107 -14.68 -4.74 -3.48
CA LEU A 107 -14.83 -3.99 -2.24
C LEU A 107 -16.14 -3.16 -2.29
N PRO A 108 -16.90 -3.10 -1.18
CA PRO A 108 -18.02 -2.18 -1.08
C PRO A 108 -17.54 -0.73 -1.11
N SER A 109 -18.42 0.19 -1.52
CA SER A 109 -18.18 1.63 -1.34
C SER A 109 -17.92 1.95 0.12
N TYR A 110 -16.94 2.82 0.39
CA TYR A 110 -16.63 3.26 1.76
C TYR A 110 -17.80 3.99 2.43
N THR A 111 -18.77 4.48 1.67
CA THR A 111 -20.00 5.11 2.21
C THR A 111 -21.00 4.09 2.75
N MET A 112 -20.84 2.80 2.43
CA MET A 112 -21.75 1.73 2.83
C MET A 112 -21.21 0.88 3.97
N VAL A 113 -19.95 1.07 4.36
CA VAL A 113 -19.27 0.27 5.37
C VAL A 113 -18.48 1.15 6.34
N PRO A 114 -18.19 0.67 7.55
CA PRO A 114 -17.46 1.46 8.54
C PRO A 114 -16.02 1.82 8.12
N GLY A 115 -15.41 1.02 7.25
CA GLY A 115 -14.09 1.29 6.69
C GLY A 115 -13.59 0.17 5.80
N VAL A 116 -12.68 0.53 4.89
CA VAL A 116 -12.07 -0.35 3.89
C VAL A 116 -10.56 -0.36 4.09
N HIS A 117 -9.98 -1.55 4.14
CA HIS A 117 -8.54 -1.73 4.36
C HIS A 117 -7.97 -2.58 3.24
N VAL A 118 -6.89 -2.09 2.61
CA VAL A 118 -6.17 -2.80 1.55
C VAL A 118 -4.75 -3.08 2.04
N VAL A 119 -4.41 -4.36 2.20
CA VAL A 119 -3.06 -4.78 2.57
C VAL A 119 -2.34 -5.23 1.31
N VAL A 120 -1.30 -4.50 0.91
CA VAL A 120 -0.39 -4.85 -0.18
C VAL A 120 0.76 -5.67 0.39
N VAL A 121 0.91 -6.89 -0.12
CA VAL A 121 1.88 -7.86 0.37
C VAL A 121 2.91 -8.13 -0.69
N ASP A 122 4.18 -8.12 -0.31
CA ASP A 122 5.28 -8.42 -1.21
C ASP A 122 6.30 -9.40 -0.63
N TRP A 123 6.95 -10.14 -1.54
CA TRP A 123 8.11 -10.96 -1.22
C TRP A 123 8.94 -11.26 -2.47
N ASN A 124 10.20 -11.63 -2.22
CA ASN A 124 11.05 -12.23 -3.25
C ASN A 124 10.93 -13.75 -3.19
N THR A 125 10.73 -14.38 -4.34
CA THR A 125 10.73 -15.85 -4.48
C THR A 125 12.14 -16.40 -4.45
N ARG A 126 12.27 -17.72 -4.32
CA ARG A 126 13.58 -18.41 -4.39
C ARG A 126 14.28 -18.26 -5.75
N SER A 127 13.53 -17.98 -6.81
CA SER A 127 14.05 -17.75 -8.16
C SER A 127 14.30 -16.27 -8.46
N ASN A 128 14.36 -15.41 -7.44
CA ASN A 128 14.50 -13.95 -7.55
C ASN A 128 13.38 -13.25 -8.33
N GLY A 129 12.17 -13.82 -8.35
CA GLY A 129 10.98 -13.09 -8.79
C GLY A 129 10.45 -12.21 -7.66
N HIS A 130 9.95 -11.02 -7.95
CA HIS A 130 9.21 -10.21 -6.99
C HIS A 130 7.72 -10.45 -7.16
N VAL A 131 7.04 -10.79 -6.06
CA VAL A 131 5.61 -11.06 -6.06
C VAL A 131 4.91 -9.95 -5.30
N LEU A 132 3.81 -9.48 -5.88
CA LEU A 132 2.90 -8.50 -5.31
C LEU A 132 1.50 -9.08 -5.28
N VAL A 133 0.90 -9.13 -4.09
CA VAL A 133 -0.50 -9.52 -3.90
C VAL A 133 -1.18 -8.57 -2.93
N GLN A 134 -2.47 -8.77 -2.73
CA GLN A 134 -3.27 -7.87 -1.90
C GLN A 134 -4.43 -8.60 -1.22
N ALA A 135 -4.82 -8.08 -0.08
CA ALA A 135 -6.03 -8.46 0.64
C ALA A 135 -6.90 -7.23 0.92
N GLY A 136 -8.21 -7.44 0.95
CA GLY A 136 -9.19 -6.48 1.40
C GLY A 136 -9.79 -6.90 2.74
N ALA A 137 -10.05 -5.93 3.62
CA ALA A 137 -10.78 -6.15 4.87
C ALA A 137 -11.74 -4.97 5.14
N ILE A 138 -12.81 -5.26 5.90
CA ILE A 138 -13.85 -4.29 6.26
C ILE A 138 -13.93 -4.18 7.78
N GLN A 139 -13.62 -3.02 8.34
CA GLN A 139 -13.76 -2.71 9.76
C GLN A 139 -13.71 -1.19 9.96
N ALA A 140 -14.19 -0.71 11.11
CA ALA A 140 -14.23 0.73 11.41
C ALA A 140 -12.84 1.28 11.80
N GLU A 141 -12.12 0.51 12.60
CA GLU A 141 -10.89 0.95 13.23
C GLU A 141 -9.66 0.61 12.39
N LEU A 142 -8.57 1.35 12.62
CA LEU A 142 -7.27 1.01 12.03
C LEU A 142 -6.89 -0.43 12.39
N MET A 143 -6.41 -1.20 11.40
CA MET A 143 -5.92 -2.55 11.64
C MET A 143 -4.73 -2.54 12.60
N THR A 144 -4.79 -3.37 13.62
CA THR A 144 -3.64 -3.69 14.46
C THR A 144 -2.56 -4.42 13.65
N PRO A 145 -1.29 -4.38 14.07
CA PRO A 145 -0.22 -5.12 13.39
C PRO A 145 -0.54 -6.60 13.19
N HIS A 146 -1.15 -7.25 14.19
CA HIS A 146 -1.57 -8.65 14.11
C HIS A 146 -2.65 -8.87 13.04
N GLN A 147 -3.63 -7.97 12.93
CA GLN A 147 -4.63 -8.06 11.87
C GLN A 147 -4.02 -7.87 10.48
N VAL A 148 -3.06 -6.96 10.32
CA VAL A 148 -2.35 -6.77 9.03
C VAL A 148 -1.59 -8.04 8.67
N THR A 149 -0.87 -8.64 9.63
CA THR A 149 -0.17 -9.91 9.44
C THR A 149 -1.12 -11.03 9.03
N ASN A 150 -2.28 -11.17 9.67
CA ASN A 150 -3.26 -12.21 9.32
C ASN A 150 -3.82 -12.02 7.91
N ALA A 151 -4.17 -10.78 7.54
CA ALA A 151 -4.63 -10.48 6.17
C ALA A 151 -3.53 -10.79 5.14
N ALA A 152 -2.27 -10.48 5.47
CA ALA A 152 -1.13 -10.78 4.62
C ALA A 152 -0.93 -12.29 4.44
N GLN A 153 -1.01 -13.06 5.52
CA GLN A 153 -0.91 -14.53 5.47
C GLN A 153 -2.00 -15.14 4.58
N LEU A 154 -3.25 -14.71 4.73
CA LEU A 154 -4.34 -15.18 3.88
C LEU A 154 -4.11 -14.86 2.39
N ALA A 155 -3.62 -13.66 2.08
CA ALA A 155 -3.29 -13.28 0.70
C ALA A 155 -2.18 -14.17 0.12
N MET A 156 -1.15 -14.42 0.91
CA MET A 156 -0.03 -15.29 0.54
C MET A 156 -0.48 -16.73 0.32
N GLU A 157 -1.26 -17.30 1.24
CA GLU A 157 -1.80 -18.67 1.12
C GLU A 157 -2.65 -18.81 -0.15
N ALA A 158 -3.54 -17.85 -0.41
CA ALA A 158 -4.37 -17.84 -1.61
C ALA A 158 -3.57 -17.71 -2.91
N HIS A 159 -2.42 -17.02 -2.89
CA HIS A 159 -1.48 -16.95 -4.01
C HIS A 159 -0.74 -18.27 -4.20
N LEU A 160 -0.15 -18.80 -3.14
CA LEU A 160 0.67 -20.02 -3.17
C LEU A 160 -0.15 -21.27 -3.52
N ALA A 161 -1.46 -21.27 -3.23
CA ALA A 161 -2.37 -22.32 -3.71
C ALA A 161 -2.45 -22.37 -5.25
N ARG A 162 -2.31 -21.23 -5.92
CA ARG A 162 -2.34 -21.09 -7.40
C ARG A 162 -0.96 -21.09 -8.04
N HIS A 163 0.04 -20.61 -7.31
CA HIS A 163 1.43 -20.47 -7.75
C HIS A 163 2.39 -21.09 -6.73
N PRO A 164 2.43 -22.43 -6.60
CA PRO A 164 3.24 -23.08 -5.56
C PRO A 164 4.75 -22.87 -5.69
N SER A 165 5.24 -22.49 -6.87
CA SER A 165 6.64 -22.15 -7.15
C SER A 165 7.07 -20.82 -6.52
N ASP A 166 6.13 -19.94 -6.25
CA ASP A 166 6.39 -18.56 -5.82
C ASP A 166 6.68 -18.47 -4.32
N ARG A 167 7.13 -19.56 -3.70
CA ARG A 167 7.40 -19.58 -2.25
C ARG A 167 8.42 -18.49 -1.89
N PRO A 168 8.18 -17.76 -0.78
CA PRO A 168 9.13 -16.80 -0.29
C PRO A 168 10.51 -17.41 -0.10
N ARG A 169 11.53 -16.64 -0.46
CA ARG A 169 12.89 -16.89 0.01
C ARG A 169 12.87 -16.68 1.53
N SER A 170 13.18 -17.72 2.30
CA SER A 170 13.31 -17.57 3.76
C SER A 170 14.69 -17.02 4.11
N ARG A 171 14.79 -16.31 5.24
CA ARG A 171 16.07 -15.87 5.85
C ARG A 171 17.12 -16.98 6.04
N ALA A 172 16.73 -18.26 6.05
CA ALA A 172 17.59 -19.39 6.40
C ALA A 172 18.59 -19.82 5.31
N HIS A 173 18.61 -19.17 4.14
CA HIS A 173 19.47 -19.55 3.01
C HIS A 173 20.29 -18.38 2.44
N ALA A 174 20.62 -17.39 3.27
CA ALA A 174 21.70 -16.46 2.98
C ALA A 174 22.96 -16.94 3.71
N HIS A 175 23.59 -17.98 3.18
CA HIS A 175 24.95 -18.41 3.51
C HIS A 175 25.78 -18.43 2.25
#